data_AF-A0A847FPC1-F1
#
_entry.id   AF-A0A847FPC1-F1
#
_cell.length_a   1.000
_cell.length_b   1.000
_cell.length_c   1.000
_cell.angle_alpha   90.00
_cell.angle_beta   90.00
_cell.angle_gamma   90.00
#
_symmetry.space_group_name_H-M   'P 1'
#
loop_
_entity.id
_entity.type
_entity.pdbx_description
1 polymer ?
#
loop_
_entity_poly.entity_id
_entity_poly.type
_entity_poly.pdbx_seq_one_letter_code
_entity_poly.pdbx_strand_id
1 'polypeptide(L)'
;MDQQIRDAQERGDFDNLPGKGKPLNLEGNPYASDREMAFKILRDAGYAPEWIELDKAIRGHLEQARAALSRSWAWYRASLERLAQRSDAWAEGERCRLQDGWQRAVDAFQAEVKAINADIDELNLKVPSSRFQRARLDAARELEQLTDQGT
;
A
#
# COMPACT_ATOMS: atom_id res chain seq x y z
N MET A 1 -6.80 -23.55 22.38
CA MET A 1 -6.12 -22.24 22.48
C MET A 1 -6.64 -21.41 21.33
N ASP A 2 -7.70 -20.63 21.54
CA ASP A 2 -8.25 -19.70 20.53
C ASP A 2 -8.78 -18.45 21.27
N GLN A 3 -7.86 -17.80 21.97
CA GLN A 3 -8.18 -16.77 22.97
C GLN A 3 -7.51 -15.43 22.66
N GLN A 4 -7.22 -15.13 21.39
CA GLN A 4 -6.51 -13.90 20.99
C GLN A 4 -7.28 -12.99 20.02
N ILE A 5 -8.61 -13.15 19.89
CA ILE A 5 -9.44 -12.27 19.03
C ILE A 5 -10.44 -11.42 19.85
N ARG A 6 -10.57 -11.63 21.17
CA ARG A 6 -11.58 -10.92 21.98
C ARG A 6 -11.17 -9.56 22.53
N ASP A 7 -9.88 -9.24 22.58
CA ASP A 7 -9.45 -8.06 23.37
C ASP A 7 -9.29 -6.77 22.55
N ALA A 8 -9.58 -6.79 21.24
CA ALA A 8 -9.54 -5.59 20.40
C ALA A 8 -10.87 -4.83 20.33
N GLN A 9 -11.95 -5.35 20.92
CA GLN A 9 -13.28 -4.72 20.89
C GLN A 9 -13.54 -3.72 22.04
N GLU A 10 -12.67 -3.62 23.04
CA GLU A 10 -12.94 -2.83 24.26
C GLU A 10 -12.38 -1.40 24.31
N ARG A 11 -11.76 -0.89 23.24
CA ARG A 11 -11.45 0.56 23.15
C ARG A 11 -12.47 1.25 22.27
N GLY A 12 -13.57 1.67 22.90
CA GLY A 12 -14.66 2.43 22.31
C GLY A 12 -14.28 3.82 21.79
N ASP A 13 -13.33 3.92 20.87
CA ASP A 13 -12.90 5.16 20.21
C ASP A 13 -13.60 5.40 18.85
N PHE A 14 -14.62 4.60 18.50
CA PHE A 14 -15.44 4.81 17.31
C PHE A 14 -16.64 5.74 17.52
N ASP A 15 -16.66 6.51 18.61
CA ASP A 15 -17.79 7.39 18.95
C ASP A 15 -17.65 8.84 18.44
N ASN A 16 -16.74 9.12 17.50
CA ASN A 16 -16.62 10.49 16.99
C ASN A 16 -16.42 10.61 15.47
N LEU A 17 -17.30 9.96 14.69
CA LEU A 17 -17.50 10.28 13.27
C LEU A 17 -18.91 10.86 13.07
N PRO A 18 -19.05 12.08 12.49
CA PRO A 18 -20.35 12.70 12.27
C PRO A 18 -21.13 11.92 11.20
N GLY A 19 -22.11 11.11 11.63
CA GLY A 19 -22.96 10.36 10.69
C GLY A 19 -23.67 9.10 11.22
N LYS A 20 -23.46 8.68 12.48
CA LYS A 20 -24.26 7.59 13.08
C LYS A 20 -25.75 7.98 13.10
N GLY A 21 -26.60 7.15 12.49
CA GLY A 21 -28.03 7.10 12.79
C GLY A 21 -29.03 7.48 11.70
N LYS A 22 -28.63 7.71 10.44
CA LYS A 22 -29.63 7.80 9.35
C LYS A 22 -30.01 6.39 8.88
N PRO A 23 -31.28 5.97 8.95
CA PRO A 23 -31.74 4.77 8.28
C PRO A 23 -31.38 4.89 6.79
N LEU A 24 -30.61 3.94 6.29
CA LEU A 24 -30.22 3.89 4.88
C LEU A 24 -31.50 3.69 4.07
N ASN A 25 -31.84 4.65 3.19
CA ASN A 25 -33.08 4.59 2.42
C ASN A 25 -33.15 3.26 1.64
N LEU A 26 -34.23 2.51 1.88
CA LEU A 26 -34.45 1.12 1.46
C LEU A 26 -35.01 0.97 0.04
N GLU A 27 -34.92 2.01 -0.78
CA GLU A 27 -35.22 1.88 -2.20
C GLU A 27 -34.11 1.06 -2.87
N GLY A 28 -34.25 -0.25 -2.77
CA GLY A 28 -33.38 -1.23 -3.39
C GLY A 28 -33.33 -0.97 -4.89
N ASN A 29 -32.12 -0.79 -5.42
CA ASN A 29 -31.90 -0.71 -6.85
C ASN A 29 -32.48 -1.99 -7.50
N PRO A 30 -33.56 -1.91 -8.29
CA PRO A 30 -34.17 -3.08 -8.92
C PRO A 30 -33.24 -3.76 -9.95
N TYR A 31 -32.13 -3.10 -10.28
CA TYR A 31 -31.10 -3.56 -11.22
C TYR A 31 -29.84 -4.06 -10.51
N ALA A 32 -29.81 -4.10 -9.17
CA ALA A 32 -28.66 -4.68 -8.46
C ALA A 32 -28.62 -6.18 -8.72
N SER A 33 -27.47 -6.67 -9.18
CA SER A 33 -27.27 -8.12 -9.32
C SER A 33 -27.38 -8.81 -7.95
N ASP A 34 -27.80 -10.08 -7.92
CA ASP A 34 -27.89 -10.89 -6.69
C ASP A 34 -26.61 -10.82 -5.85
N ARG A 35 -25.46 -10.67 -6.51
CA ARG A 35 -24.15 -10.52 -5.88
C ARG A 35 -23.99 -9.18 -5.15
N GLU A 36 -24.40 -8.07 -5.76
CA GLU A 36 -24.39 -6.74 -5.12
C GLU A 36 -25.33 -6.69 -3.91
N MET A 37 -26.46 -7.39 -3.99
CA MET A 37 -27.40 -7.52 -2.88
C MET A 37 -26.81 -8.36 -1.74
N ALA A 38 -26.11 -9.46 -2.04
CA ALA A 38 -25.38 -10.25 -1.05
C ALA A 38 -24.26 -9.44 -0.35
N PHE A 39 -23.53 -8.58 -1.07
CA PHE A 39 -22.53 -7.69 -0.46
C PHE A 39 -23.15 -6.61 0.42
N LYS A 40 -24.31 -6.08 0.03
CA LYS A 40 -25.06 -5.14 0.85
C LYS A 40 -25.45 -5.80 2.18
N ILE A 41 -25.95 -7.04 2.14
CA ILE A 41 -26.30 -7.83 3.33
C ILE A 41 -25.07 -8.09 4.22
N LEU A 42 -23.92 -8.47 3.65
CA LEU A 42 -22.66 -8.68 4.40
C LEU A 42 -22.16 -7.39 5.08
N ARG A 43 -22.21 -6.27 4.34
CA ARG A 43 -21.87 -4.95 4.86
C ARG A 43 -22.80 -4.54 6.00
N ASP A 44 -24.10 -4.80 5.85
CA ASP A 44 -25.13 -4.49 6.86
C ASP A 44 -24.98 -5.38 8.12
N ALA A 45 -24.38 -6.57 7.99
CA ALA A 45 -24.04 -7.47 9.09
C ALA A 45 -22.71 -7.13 9.79
N GLY A 46 -22.02 -6.06 9.37
CA GLY A 46 -20.76 -5.60 9.97
C GLY A 46 -19.50 -6.38 9.53
N TYR A 47 -19.60 -7.25 8.52
CA TYR A 47 -18.47 -8.00 7.98
C TYR A 47 -17.99 -7.38 6.66
N ALA A 48 -16.74 -6.90 6.64
CA ALA A 48 -16.11 -6.47 5.40
C ALA A 48 -15.82 -7.70 4.52
N PRO A 49 -16.25 -7.70 3.25
CA PRO A 49 -15.85 -8.73 2.30
C PRO A 49 -14.33 -8.88 2.21
N GLU A 50 -13.85 -10.10 2.00
CA GLU A 50 -12.43 -10.46 1.94
C GLU A 50 -11.59 -9.53 1.03
N TRP A 51 -12.13 -9.12 -0.11
CA TRP A 51 -11.46 -8.22 -1.05
C TRP A 51 -11.23 -6.79 -0.50
N ILE A 52 -12.00 -6.34 0.50
CA ILE A 52 -11.77 -5.05 1.16
C ILE A 52 -10.51 -5.11 2.02
N GLU A 53 -10.34 -6.18 2.80
CA GLU A 53 -9.13 -6.37 3.60
C GLU A 53 -7.90 -6.55 2.72
N LEU A 54 -8.04 -7.25 1.58
CA LEU A 54 -6.96 -7.36 0.60
C LEU A 54 -6.60 -5.99 -0.03
N ASP A 55 -7.58 -5.16 -0.40
CA ASP A 55 -7.31 -3.79 -0.88
C ASP A 55 -6.59 -2.94 0.17
N LYS A 56 -6.96 -3.07 1.45
CA LYS A 56 -6.30 -2.39 2.56
C LYS A 56 -4.87 -2.87 2.75
N ALA A 57 -4.62 -4.18 2.68
CA ALA A 57 -3.29 -4.76 2.76
C ALA A 57 -2.39 -4.25 1.62
N ILE A 58 -2.89 -4.28 0.37
CA ILE A 58 -2.20 -3.74 -0.81
C ILE A 58 -1.77 -2.29 -0.61
N ARG A 59 -2.66 -1.44 -0.09
CA ARG A 59 -2.34 -0.02 0.19
C ARG A 59 -1.25 0.09 1.26
N GLY A 60 -1.36 -0.67 2.34
CA GLY A 60 -0.37 -0.67 3.42
C GLY A 60 1.02 -1.13 2.95
N HIS A 61 1.09 -2.22 2.18
CA HIS A 61 2.34 -2.71 1.61
C HIS A 61 2.98 -1.67 0.66
N LEU A 62 2.16 -1.04 -0.18
CA LEU A 62 2.63 0.01 -1.08
C LEU A 62 3.19 1.22 -0.32
N GLU A 63 2.48 1.71 0.70
CA GLU A 63 2.97 2.81 1.54
C GLU A 63 4.29 2.47 2.24
N GLN A 64 4.42 1.25 2.77
CA GLN A 64 5.64 0.78 3.42
C GLN A 64 6.81 0.68 2.43
N ALA A 65 6.59 0.11 1.25
CA ALA A 65 7.60 -0.01 0.19
C ALA A 65 8.10 1.37 -0.26
N ARG A 66 7.17 2.31 -0.50
CA ARG A 66 7.51 3.70 -0.87
C ARG A 66 8.31 4.39 0.24
N ALA A 67 7.87 4.28 1.50
CA ALA A 67 8.56 4.88 2.63
C ALA A 67 9.97 4.30 2.86
N ALA A 68 10.16 3.00 2.60
CA ALA A 68 11.48 2.37 2.66
C ALA A 68 12.41 2.90 1.56
N LEU A 69 11.92 3.03 0.32
CA LEU A 69 12.70 3.55 -0.79
C LEU A 69 13.04 5.03 -0.58
N SER A 70 12.08 5.87 -0.18
CA SER A 70 12.31 7.30 0.08
C SER A 70 13.37 7.53 1.17
N ARG A 71 13.36 6.74 2.25
CA ARG A 71 14.40 6.82 3.29
C ARG A 71 15.77 6.43 2.74
N SER A 72 15.83 5.39 1.92
CA SER A 72 17.08 4.93 1.29
C SER A 72 17.62 5.98 0.31
N TRP A 73 16.74 6.60 -0.47
CA TRP A 73 17.09 7.70 -1.39
C TRP A 73 17.63 8.92 -0.64
N ALA A 74 16.93 9.38 0.40
CA ALA A 74 17.37 10.52 1.21
C ALA A 74 18.75 10.27 1.84
N TRP A 75 18.98 9.06 2.35
CA TRP A 75 20.28 8.67 2.89
C TRP A 75 21.38 8.62 1.81
N TYR A 76 21.07 8.05 0.64
CA TYR A 76 22.01 7.96 -0.48
C TYR A 76 22.42 9.36 -0.96
N ARG A 77 21.45 10.26 -1.19
CA ARG A 77 21.70 11.65 -1.60
C ARG A 77 22.55 12.40 -0.57
N ALA A 78 22.17 12.37 0.71
CA ALA A 78 22.92 13.04 1.77
C ALA A 78 24.35 12.50 1.91
N SER A 79 24.55 11.21 1.64
CA SER A 79 25.88 10.58 1.66
C SER A 79 26.73 11.01 0.47
N LEU A 80 26.14 11.12 -0.73
CA LEU A 80 26.82 11.68 -1.90
C LEU A 80 27.20 13.15 -1.71
N GLU A 81 26.33 13.98 -1.14
CA GLU A 81 26.61 15.39 -0.86
C GLU A 81 27.80 15.56 0.09
N ARG A 82 27.93 14.70 1.12
CA ARG A 82 29.10 14.69 2.01
C ARG A 82 30.40 14.34 1.30
N LEU A 83 30.33 13.49 0.27
CA LEU A 83 31.47 13.07 -0.53
C LEU A 83 31.74 13.99 -1.74
N ALA A 84 30.89 14.99 -2.00
CA ALA A 84 31.01 15.87 -3.16
C ALA A 84 32.29 16.70 -3.14
N GLN A 85 32.82 17.02 -1.95
CA GLN A 85 34.04 17.82 -1.79
C GLN A 85 35.33 17.01 -1.88
N ARG A 86 35.27 15.67 -2.00
CA ARG A 86 36.44 14.78 -2.00
C ARG A 86 36.50 13.95 -3.27
N SER A 87 37.66 13.89 -3.92
CA SER A 87 37.87 13.10 -5.15
C SER A 87 39.07 12.16 -5.04
N ASP A 88 39.41 11.72 -3.83
CA ASP A 88 40.47 10.74 -3.59
C ASP A 88 39.98 9.30 -3.83
N ALA A 89 40.93 8.37 -4.02
CA ALA A 89 40.62 6.95 -4.28
C ALA A 89 39.74 6.31 -3.19
N TRP A 90 39.84 6.79 -1.95
CA TRP A 90 38.96 6.39 -0.86
C TRP A 90 37.52 6.86 -1.07
N ALA A 91 37.30 8.13 -1.43
CA ALA A 91 35.96 8.66 -1.72
C ALA A 91 35.32 7.96 -2.91
N GLU A 92 36.10 7.59 -3.94
CA GLU A 92 35.60 6.80 -5.07
C GLU A 92 35.12 5.41 -4.64
N GLY A 93 35.88 4.72 -3.78
CA GLY A 93 35.48 3.45 -3.20
C GLY A 93 34.26 3.54 -2.28
N GLU A 94 34.07 4.67 -1.59
CA GLU A 94 32.86 4.93 -0.80
C GLU A 94 31.64 5.18 -1.70
N ARG A 95 31.78 5.96 -2.79
CA ARG A 95 30.71 6.17 -3.78
C ARG A 95 30.23 4.86 -4.39
N CYS A 96 31.15 3.96 -4.74
CA CYS A 96 30.82 2.64 -5.25
C CYS A 96 29.99 1.84 -4.23
N ARG A 97 30.38 1.82 -2.95
CA ARG A 97 29.60 1.17 -1.88
C ARG A 97 28.22 1.79 -1.65
N LEU A 98 28.12 3.11 -1.73
CA LEU A 98 26.84 3.82 -1.67
C LEU A 98 25.94 3.43 -2.84
N GLN A 99 26.50 3.37 -4.06
CA GLN A 99 25.78 2.99 -5.26
C GLN A 99 25.29 1.54 -5.20
N ASP A 100 26.12 0.60 -4.73
CA ASP A 100 25.71 -0.79 -4.50
C ASP A 100 24.58 -0.88 -3.46
N GLY A 101 24.67 -0.10 -2.37
CA GLY A 101 23.64 -0.02 -1.35
C GLY A 101 22.32 0.52 -1.91
N TRP A 102 22.38 1.57 -2.73
CA TRP A 102 21.23 2.11 -3.44
C TRP A 102 20.61 1.10 -4.39
N GLN A 103 21.42 0.43 -5.21
CA GLN A 103 20.95 -0.58 -6.15
C GLN A 103 20.21 -1.71 -5.44
N ARG A 104 20.71 -2.19 -4.29
CA ARG A 104 19.99 -3.20 -3.50
C ARG A 104 18.64 -2.72 -2.98
N ALA A 105 18.52 -1.43 -2.62
CA ALA A 105 17.25 -0.86 -2.18
C ALA A 105 16.25 -0.77 -3.34
N VAL A 106 16.72 -0.41 -4.54
CA VAL A 106 15.94 -0.42 -5.79
C VAL A 106 15.46 -1.84 -6.11
N ASP A 107 16.35 -2.82 -6.08
CA ASP A 107 16.02 -4.22 -6.39
C ASP A 107 14.98 -4.78 -5.40
N ALA A 108 15.13 -4.46 -4.10
CA ALA A 108 14.16 -4.81 -3.07
C ALA A 108 12.79 -4.17 -3.34
N PHE A 109 12.76 -2.87 -3.67
CA PHE A 109 11.50 -2.18 -4.02
C PHE A 109 10.82 -2.78 -5.26
N GLN A 110 11.59 -3.13 -6.30
CA GLN A 110 11.04 -3.80 -7.49
C GLN A 110 10.44 -5.17 -7.15
N ALA A 111 11.07 -5.93 -6.25
CA ALA A 111 10.53 -7.19 -5.78
C ALA A 111 9.21 -7.00 -4.99
N GLU A 112 9.14 -5.99 -4.12
CA GLU A 112 7.91 -5.63 -3.39
C GLU A 112 6.79 -5.21 -4.35
N VAL A 113 7.07 -4.36 -5.35
CA VAL A 113 6.08 -3.97 -6.37
C VAL A 113 5.57 -5.18 -7.14
N LYS A 114 6.44 -6.16 -7.44
CA LYS A 114 6.04 -7.41 -8.08
C LYS A 114 5.09 -8.23 -7.19
N ALA A 115 5.35 -8.31 -5.89
CA ALA A 115 4.48 -8.98 -4.93
C ALA A 115 3.11 -8.26 -4.84
N ILE A 116 3.12 -6.94 -4.71
CA ILE A 116 1.89 -6.12 -4.70
C ILE A 116 1.09 -6.30 -5.98
N ASN A 117 1.74 -6.41 -7.14
CA ASN A 117 1.06 -6.67 -8.41
C ASN A 117 0.38 -8.04 -8.44
N ALA A 118 0.95 -9.06 -7.79
CA ALA A 118 0.28 -10.35 -7.64
C ALA A 118 -0.97 -10.23 -6.74
N ASP A 119 -0.89 -9.49 -5.64
CA ASP A 119 -2.05 -9.22 -4.77
C ASP A 119 -3.13 -8.43 -5.51
N ILE A 120 -2.75 -7.47 -6.37
CA ILE A 120 -3.67 -6.72 -7.23
C ILE A 120 -4.37 -7.65 -8.22
N ASP A 121 -3.64 -8.58 -8.83
CA ASP A 121 -4.24 -9.56 -9.72
C ASP A 121 -5.26 -10.45 -8.97
N GLU A 122 -4.92 -10.90 -7.76
CA GLU A 122 -5.82 -11.66 -6.90
C GLU A 122 -7.08 -10.85 -6.53
N LEU A 123 -6.90 -9.60 -6.14
CA LEU A 123 -8.00 -8.68 -5.87
C LEU A 123 -8.91 -8.55 -7.09
N ASN A 124 -8.33 -8.36 -8.28
CA ASN A 124 -9.07 -8.18 -9.52
C ASN A 124 -9.91 -9.38 -9.91
N LEU A 125 -9.52 -10.59 -9.48
CA LEU A 125 -10.29 -11.83 -9.64
C LEU A 125 -11.41 -11.96 -8.60
N LYS A 126 -11.20 -11.45 -7.38
CA LYS A 126 -12.16 -11.55 -6.27
C LYS A 126 -13.26 -10.49 -6.32
N VAL A 127 -12.99 -9.33 -6.91
CA VAL A 127 -13.96 -8.24 -6.95
C VAL A 127 -15.16 -8.54 -7.86
N PRO A 128 -16.38 -8.15 -7.46
CA PRO A 128 -17.59 -8.47 -8.21
C PRO A 128 -17.86 -7.55 -9.40
N SER A 129 -17.14 -6.45 -9.50
CA SER A 129 -17.31 -5.44 -10.55
C SER A 129 -15.96 -4.81 -10.87
N SER A 130 -15.74 -4.50 -12.14
CA SER A 130 -14.53 -3.84 -12.62
C SER A 130 -14.27 -2.49 -11.96
N ARG A 131 -15.30 -1.81 -11.43
CA ARG A 131 -15.13 -0.55 -10.68
C ARG A 131 -14.27 -0.68 -9.41
N PHE A 132 -14.12 -1.90 -8.88
CA PHE A 132 -13.30 -2.19 -7.71
C PHE A 132 -11.94 -2.80 -8.07
N GLN A 133 -11.66 -2.99 -9.36
CA GLN A 133 -10.36 -3.45 -9.82
C GLN A 133 -9.30 -2.35 -9.67
N ARG A 134 -8.04 -2.76 -9.57
CA ARG A 134 -6.87 -1.87 -9.53
C ARG A 134 -5.98 -2.13 -10.72
N ALA A 135 -5.34 -1.07 -11.21
CA ALA A 135 -4.27 -1.18 -12.18
C ALA A 135 -3.01 -1.73 -11.51
N ARG A 136 -2.24 -2.52 -12.26
CA ARG A 136 -0.89 -2.91 -11.87
C ARG A 136 0.00 -1.66 -11.76
N LEU A 137 0.92 -1.73 -10.82
CA LEU A 137 1.94 -0.72 -10.57
C LEU A 137 3.13 -0.93 -11.49
N ASP A 138 3.72 0.19 -11.92
CA ASP A 138 4.98 0.23 -12.65
C ASP A 138 6.09 0.69 -11.70
N ALA A 139 7.00 -0.23 -11.37
CA ALA A 139 8.08 0.04 -10.42
C ALA A 139 9.03 1.14 -10.91
N ALA A 140 9.27 1.26 -12.22
CA ALA A 140 10.17 2.28 -12.77
C ALA A 140 9.56 3.67 -12.61
N ARG A 141 8.27 3.81 -12.96
CA ARG A 141 7.54 5.07 -12.79
C ARG A 141 7.43 5.50 -11.33
N GLU A 142 7.20 4.56 -10.42
CA GLU A 142 7.15 4.84 -8.98
C GLU A 142 8.51 5.28 -8.45
N LEU A 143 9.59 4.65 -8.92
CA LEU A 143 10.95 5.01 -8.55
C LEU A 143 11.28 6.44 -9.02
N GLU A 144 11.00 6.78 -10.27
CA GLU A 144 11.21 8.13 -10.82
C GLU A 144 10.46 9.18 -9.98
N GLN A 145 9.19 8.93 -9.66
CA GLN A 145 8.39 9.86 -8.85
C GLN A 145 8.99 10.08 -7.45
N LEU A 146 9.49 9.03 -6.81
CA LEU A 146 10.04 9.10 -5.46
C LEU A 146 11.43 9.72 -5.42
N THR A 147 12.24 9.56 -6.47
CA THR A 147 13.54 10.21 -6.58
C THR A 147 13.41 11.68 -6.94
N ASP A 148 12.44 12.05 -7.79
CA ASP A 148 12.21 13.42 -8.24
C ASP A 148 11.55 14.28 -7.16
N GLN A 149 10.61 13.75 -6.38
CA GLN A 149 9.93 14.48 -5.30
C GLN A 149 10.85 14.92 -4.16
N GLY A 150 12.08 14.38 -4.10
CA GLY A 150 13.09 14.79 -3.13
C GLY A 150 13.93 15.99 -3.56
N THR A 151 13.80 16.50 -4.80
CA THR A 151 14.69 17.53 -5.38
C THR A 151 14.32 18.95 -4.99
#